data_AF-A0A2X3CS76-F1
#
_entry.id   AF-A0A2X3CS76-F1
#
_cell.length_a   1.000
_cell.length_b   1.000
_cell.length_c   1.000
_cell.angle_alpha   90.00
_cell.angle_beta   90.00
_cell.angle_gamma   90.00
#
_symmetry.space_group_name_H-M   'P 1'
#
loop_
_entity.id
_entity.type
_entity.pdbx_description
1 polymer ?
#
loop_
_entity_poly.entity_id
_entity_poly.type
_entity_poly.pdbx_seq_one_letter_code
_entity_poly.pdbx_strand_id
1 'polypeptide(L)'
;MKLVNAGDYKFKQIAAEKLLVVVTSTQGEGEPPEEAVALHKFLFSKKAPKLDGTAFAVFGLGDTSYEFFCQSGKDFDNKLAELGAERLLDRVDADVEYQARGR
;
A
#
# COMPACT_ATOMS: atom_id res chain seq x y z
N MET A 1 9.70 11.28 10.28
CA MET A 1 8.76 10.62 9.35
C MET A 1 8.18 11.69 8.44
N LYS A 2 8.18 11.48 7.12
CA LYS A 2 7.63 12.43 6.13
C LYS A 2 6.30 11.86 5.61
N LEU A 3 5.22 12.62 5.73
CA LEU A 3 3.94 12.29 5.09
C LEU A 3 3.93 12.90 3.70
N VAL A 4 3.60 12.09 2.69
CA VAL A 4 3.59 12.51 1.28
C VAL A 4 2.36 11.89 0.62
N ASN A 5 1.61 12.69 -0.13
CA ASN A 5 0.57 12.15 -1.01
C ASN A 5 1.23 11.27 -2.09
N ALA A 6 0.64 10.11 -2.40
CA ALA A 6 1.24 9.17 -3.35
C ALA A 6 1.53 9.80 -4.74
N GLY A 7 0.72 10.75 -5.18
CA GLY A 7 0.90 11.46 -6.46
C GLY A 7 2.12 12.38 -6.47
N ASP A 8 2.51 12.90 -5.32
CA ASP A 8 3.71 13.75 -5.14
C ASP A 8 4.97 12.95 -4.80
N TYR A 9 4.81 11.65 -4.51
CA TYR A 9 5.92 10.81 -4.11
C TYR A 9 6.82 10.47 -5.30
N LYS A 10 8.12 10.67 -5.13
CA LYS A 10 9.14 10.35 -6.14
C LYS A 10 9.39 8.84 -6.18
N PHE A 11 8.41 8.07 -6.62
CA PHE A 11 8.40 6.61 -6.57
C PHE A 11 9.61 5.91 -7.20
N LYS A 12 10.31 6.56 -8.14
CA LYS A 12 11.56 6.04 -8.71
C LYS A 12 12.72 5.96 -7.69
N GLN A 13 12.61 6.65 -6.56
CA GLN A 13 13.62 6.70 -5.49
C GLN A 13 13.28 5.76 -4.32
N ILE A 14 12.22 4.94 -4.45
CA ILE A 14 11.70 4.11 -3.36
C ILE A 14 12.74 3.15 -2.74
N ALA A 15 13.71 2.68 -3.51
CA ALA A 15 14.78 1.81 -3.01
C ALA A 15 15.76 2.51 -2.04
N ALA A 16 15.70 3.84 -1.92
CA ALA A 16 16.48 4.59 -0.94
C ALA A 16 15.79 4.68 0.43
N GLU A 17 14.52 4.29 0.52
CA GLU A 17 13.77 4.33 1.77
C GLU A 17 14.19 3.19 2.69
N LYS A 18 14.42 3.49 3.97
CA LYS A 18 14.65 2.45 4.99
C LYS A 18 13.35 1.94 5.60
N LEU A 19 12.33 2.80 5.61
CA LEU A 19 11.04 2.54 6.22
C LEU A 19 9.94 3.14 5.36
N LEU A 20 8.99 2.30 4.94
CA LEU A 20 7.82 2.70 4.17
C LEU A 20 6.53 2.35 4.91
N VAL A 21 5.63 3.31 5.06
CA VAL A 21 4.27 3.05 5.56
C VAL A 21 3.30 3.47 4.47
N VAL A 22 2.54 2.50 3.94
CA VAL A 22 1.54 2.75 2.91
C VAL A 22 0.17 2.77 3.56
N VAL A 23 -0.57 3.86 3.36
CA VAL A 23 -1.99 3.98 3.74
C VAL A 23 -2.75 4.25 2.46
N THR A 24 -3.67 3.35 2.08
CA THR A 24 -4.37 3.44 0.80
C THR A 24 -5.82 3.00 0.92
N SER A 25 -6.72 3.68 0.22
CA SER A 25 -8.07 3.17 -0.04
C SER A 25 -8.07 2.26 -1.27
N THR A 26 -9.22 1.67 -1.56
CA THR A 26 -9.48 0.90 -2.78
C THR A 26 -10.63 1.56 -3.53
N GLN A 27 -10.55 1.64 -4.87
CA GLN A 27 -11.55 2.25 -5.73
C GLN A 27 -12.12 1.21 -6.72
N GLY A 28 -13.39 1.37 -7.09
CA GLY A 28 -14.03 0.59 -8.15
C GLY A 28 -13.85 -0.93 -7.98
N GLU A 29 -13.25 -1.56 -8.99
CA GLU A 29 -13.04 -3.01 -9.07
C GLU A 29 -11.70 -3.46 -8.47
N GLY A 30 -11.29 -2.83 -7.36
CA GLY A 30 -10.05 -3.18 -6.66
C GLY A 30 -8.85 -2.30 -7.02
N GLU A 31 -9.05 -1.22 -7.74
CA GLU A 31 -8.00 -0.33 -8.21
C GLU A 31 -7.41 0.53 -7.06
N PRO A 32 -6.13 0.93 -7.15
CA PRO A 32 -5.58 1.93 -6.24
C PRO A 32 -6.22 3.30 -6.50
N PRO A 33 -6.18 4.22 -5.51
CA PRO A 33 -6.60 5.60 -5.71
C PRO A 33 -5.84 6.27 -6.85
N GLU A 34 -6.47 7.21 -7.54
CA GLU A 34 -5.89 7.89 -8.72
C GLU A 34 -4.46 8.40 -8.45
N GLU A 35 -4.24 9.00 -7.28
CA GLU A 35 -2.93 9.52 -6.86
C GLU A 35 -1.87 8.42 -6.69
N ALA A 36 -2.28 7.19 -6.38
CA ALA A 36 -1.40 6.05 -6.18
C ALA A 36 -1.18 5.20 -7.44
N VAL A 37 -1.94 5.41 -8.52
CA VAL A 37 -1.87 4.61 -9.77
C VAL A 37 -0.45 4.57 -10.34
N ALA A 38 0.27 5.71 -10.35
CA ALA A 38 1.62 5.77 -10.91
C ALA A 38 2.63 4.95 -10.09
N LEU A 39 2.57 5.05 -8.76
CA LEU A 39 3.39 4.24 -7.86
C LEU A 39 3.05 2.75 -8.00
N HIS A 40 1.77 2.40 -8.00
CA HIS A 40 1.30 1.04 -8.17
C HIS A 40 1.83 0.44 -9.48
N LYS A 41 1.57 1.09 -10.62
CA LYS A 41 2.08 0.63 -11.93
C LYS A 41 3.60 0.50 -11.96
N PHE A 42 4.34 1.39 -11.29
CA PHE A 42 5.79 1.30 -11.20
C PHE A 42 6.24 0.03 -10.45
N LEU A 43 5.67 -0.26 -9.28
CA LEU A 43 5.98 -1.44 -8.47
C LEU A 43 5.66 -2.75 -9.19
N PHE A 44 4.59 -2.78 -9.99
CA PHE A 44 4.21 -3.96 -10.79
C PHE A 44 4.94 -4.07 -12.13
N SER A 45 5.74 -3.08 -12.50
CA SER A 45 6.50 -3.11 -13.74
C SER A 45 7.83 -3.85 -13.61
N LYS A 46 8.40 -4.26 -14.75
CA LYS A 46 9.77 -4.81 -14.82
C LYS A 46 10.86 -3.81 -14.40
N LYS A 47 10.52 -2.53 -14.19
CA LYS A 47 11.46 -1.47 -13.77
C LYS A 47 11.51 -1.31 -12.25
N ALA A 48 10.65 -2.01 -11.50
CA ALA A 48 10.68 -1.97 -10.05
C ALA A 48 12.04 -2.46 -9.53
N PRO A 49 12.73 -1.69 -8.68
CA PRO A 49 13.96 -2.14 -8.06
C PRO A 49 13.66 -3.20 -6.99
N LYS A 50 14.68 -3.97 -6.61
CA LYS A 50 14.63 -4.68 -5.33
C LYS A 50 14.59 -3.67 -4.19
N LEU A 51 13.92 -4.05 -3.12
CA LEU A 51 13.74 -3.24 -1.90
C LEU A 51 14.49 -3.87 -0.72
N ASP A 52 15.59 -4.57 -1.01
CA ASP A 52 16.45 -5.17 0.01
C ASP A 52 16.89 -4.07 1.01
N GLY A 53 16.64 -4.29 2.31
CA GLY A 53 16.93 -3.31 3.36
C GLY A 53 15.87 -2.23 3.59
N THR A 54 14.74 -2.30 2.89
CA THR A 54 13.52 -1.54 3.20
C THR A 54 12.64 -2.35 4.14
N ALA A 55 12.20 -1.77 5.25
CA ALA A 55 11.13 -2.31 6.07
C ALA A 55 9.80 -1.61 5.75
N PHE A 56 8.67 -2.30 5.83
CA PHE A 56 7.38 -1.72 5.49
C PHE A 56 6.19 -2.19 6.34
N ALA A 57 5.13 -1.39 6.32
CA ALA A 57 3.80 -1.76 6.80
C ALA A 57 2.72 -1.17 5.88
N VAL A 58 1.57 -1.84 5.78
CA VAL A 58 0.44 -1.41 4.94
C VAL A 58 -0.84 -1.37 5.77
N PHE A 59 -1.58 -0.27 5.63
CA PHE A 59 -2.92 -0.08 6.17
C PHE A 59 -3.89 0.16 5.00
N GLY A 60 -4.72 -0.84 4.71
CA GLY A 60 -5.75 -0.78 3.69
C GLY A 60 -7.05 -0.23 4.26
N LEU A 61 -7.66 0.70 3.52
CA LEU A 61 -9.02 1.19 3.75
C LEU A 61 -9.93 0.60 2.67
N GLY A 62 -11.06 0.03 3.07
CA GLY A 62 -12.02 -0.56 2.14
C GLY A 62 -13.38 -0.73 2.78
N ASP A 63 -14.29 -1.31 2.02
CA ASP A 63 -15.67 -1.56 2.44
C ASP A 63 -16.00 -3.01 2.09
N THR A 64 -16.39 -3.81 3.09
CA THR A 64 -16.64 -5.25 2.89
C THR A 64 -17.91 -5.53 2.07
N SER A 65 -18.75 -4.53 1.82
CA SER A 65 -19.89 -4.65 0.90
C SER A 65 -19.46 -4.76 -0.57
N TYR A 66 -18.21 -4.40 -0.88
CA TYR A 66 -17.63 -4.52 -2.21
C TYR A 66 -16.83 -5.82 -2.35
N GLU A 67 -16.90 -6.42 -3.54
CA GLU A 67 -16.18 -7.67 -3.88
C GLU A 67 -14.67 -7.57 -3.61
N PHE A 68 -14.07 -6.43 -3.96
CA PHE A 68 -12.63 -6.20 -3.88
C PHE A 68 -12.22 -5.47 -2.58
N PHE A 69 -12.67 -5.98 -1.43
CA PHE A 69 -12.36 -5.40 -0.12
C PHE A 69 -10.85 -5.24 0.10
N CYS A 70 -10.39 -4.01 0.35
CA CYS A 70 -8.98 -3.63 0.57
C CYS A 70 -7.99 -4.13 -0.49
N GLN A 71 -8.43 -4.36 -1.74
CA GLN A 71 -7.59 -4.97 -2.78
C GLN A 71 -6.31 -4.16 -3.05
N SER A 72 -6.38 -2.83 -3.10
CA SER A 72 -5.19 -2.01 -3.30
C SER A 72 -4.16 -2.19 -2.16
N GLY A 73 -4.62 -2.28 -0.91
CA GLY A 73 -3.75 -2.57 0.23
C GLY A 73 -3.10 -3.94 0.13
N LYS A 74 -3.86 -4.97 -0.28
CA LYS A 74 -3.35 -6.33 -0.53
C LYS A 74 -2.27 -6.32 -1.62
N ASP A 75 -2.49 -5.58 -2.70
CA ASP A 75 -1.55 -5.49 -3.81
C ASP A 75 -0.24 -4.83 -3.41
N PHE A 76 -0.29 -3.69 -2.69
CA PHE A 76 0.91 -3.05 -2.17
C PHE A 76 1.68 -3.96 -1.21
N ASP A 77 0.98 -4.59 -0.26
CA ASP A 77 1.63 -5.45 0.73
C ASP A 77 2.35 -6.64 0.08
N ASN A 78 1.64 -7.35 -0.80
CA ASN A 78 2.21 -8.49 -1.54
C ASN A 78 3.38 -8.04 -2.39
N LYS A 79 3.23 -6.93 -3.13
CA LYS A 79 4.24 -6.51 -4.08
C LYS A 79 5.53 -6.02 -3.41
N LEU A 80 5.42 -5.28 -2.31
CA LEU A 80 6.59 -4.82 -1.56
C LEU A 80 7.41 -6.00 -1.03
N ALA A 81 6.74 -7.04 -0.51
CA ALA A 81 7.42 -8.25 -0.07
C ALA A 81 8.03 -9.08 -1.21
N GLU A 82 7.33 -9.20 -2.35
CA GLU A 82 7.90 -9.84 -3.56
C GLU A 82 9.18 -9.14 -4.03
N LEU A 83 9.28 -7.82 -3.84
CA LEU A 83 10.46 -7.03 -4.20
C LEU A 83 11.57 -7.11 -3.14
N GLY A 84 11.39 -7.84 -2.04
CA GLY A 84 12.41 -8.10 -1.02
C GLY A 84 12.34 -7.20 0.22
N ALA A 85 11.31 -6.36 0.36
CA ALA A 85 11.13 -5.57 1.58
C ALA A 85 10.64 -6.44 2.76
N GLU A 86 11.02 -6.06 3.97
CA GLU A 86 10.66 -6.76 5.21
C GLU A 86 9.34 -6.22 5.78
N ARG A 87 8.34 -7.08 6.04
CA ARG A 87 7.12 -6.67 6.76
C ARG A 87 7.43 -6.47 8.24
N LEU A 88 7.15 -5.26 8.74
CA LEU A 88 7.22 -4.96 10.16
C LEU A 88 6.00 -5.44 10.93
N LEU A 89 4.85 -5.40 10.28
CA LEU A 89 3.55 -5.77 10.82
C LEU A 89 2.76 -6.46 9.72
N ASP A 90 1.85 -7.35 10.11
CA ASP A 90 0.82 -7.84 9.21
C ASP A 90 -0.02 -6.68 8.71
N ARG A 91 -0.42 -6.74 7.42
CA ARG A 91 -1.33 -5.75 6.84
C ARG A 91 -2.62 -5.69 7.64
N VAL A 92 -3.08 -4.46 7.89
CA VAL A 92 -4.41 -4.22 8.47
C VAL A 92 -5.37 -3.80 7.36
N ASP A 93 -6.49 -4.50 7.25
CA ASP A 93 -7.59 -4.17 6.35
C ASP A 93 -8.72 -3.57 7.19
N ALA A 94 -8.95 -2.27 7.07
CA ALA A 94 -9.95 -1.53 7.82
C ALA A 94 -11.21 -1.33 7.00
N ASP A 95 -12.34 -1.72 7.57
CA ASP A 95 -13.68 -1.48 7.01
C ASP A 95 -14.15 -0.05 7.31
N VAL A 96 -14.78 0.61 6.34
CA VAL A 96 -15.46 1.91 6.53
C VAL A 96 -16.58 1.81 7.56
N GLU A 97 -17.21 0.65 7.71
CA GLU A 97 -18.18 0.39 8.78
C GLU A 97 -17.49 0.05 10.13
N TYR A 98 -16.30 0.61 10.39
CA TYR A 98 -15.63 0.46 11.68
C TYR A 98 -16.51 0.97 12.83
N GLN A 99 -17.15 0.03 13.51
CA GLN A 99 -17.75 0.25 14.81
C GLN A 99 -16.63 0.10 15.85
N ALA A 100 -16.33 1.18 16.58
CA ALA A 100 -15.49 1.06 17.76
C ALA A 100 -16.15 0.01 18.68
N ARG A 101 -15.48 -1.12 18.90
CA ARG A 101 -15.93 -2.07 19.94
C ARG A 101 -16.01 -1.27 21.23
N GLY A 102 -17.25 -1.04 21.69
CA GLY A 102 -17.53 -0.35 22.93
C GLY A 102 -16.65 -0.94 24.03
N ARG A 103 -15.95 -0.06 24.76
CA ARG A 103 -15.20 -0.45 25.96
C ARG A 103 -16.14 -1.04 27.01
#